data_AF-A0A6N2ZUS2-F1
#
_entry.id   AF-A0A6N2ZUS2-F1
#
_cell.length_a   1.000
_cell.length_b   1.000
_cell.length_c   1.000
_cell.angle_alpha   90.00
_cell.angle_beta   90.00
_cell.angle_gamma   90.00
#
_symmetry.space_group_name_H-M   'P 1'
#
loop_
_entity.id
_entity.type
_entity.pdbx_description
1 polymer ?
#
loop_
_entity_poly.entity_id
_entity_poly.type
_entity_poly.pdbx_seq_one_letter_code
_entity_poly.pdbx_strand_id
1 'polypeptide(L)' 'MVNIRKLKAKLVEKDISIIELANIIGIDKSTVYRKLNKSGENFTVKDVEKISKALSLTYEDINDIFFTNVVA' A
#
# COMPACT_ATOMS: atom_id res chain seq x y z
N MET A 1 -11.02 0.65 -4.19
CA MET A 1 -10.73 0.05 -2.86
C MET A 1 -9.41 -0.70 -2.98
N VAL A 2 -8.51 -0.57 -2.01
CA VAL A 2 -7.16 -1.16 -2.12
C VAL A 2 -7.19 -2.62 -1.66
N ASN A 3 -6.53 -3.49 -2.40
CA ASN A 3 -6.34 -4.88 -2.04
C ASN A 3 -5.27 -5.01 -0.94
N ILE A 4 -5.71 -4.83 0.32
CA ILE A 4 -4.85 -4.90 1.50
C ILE A 4 -4.16 -6.26 1.65
N ARG A 5 -4.80 -7.35 1.19
CA ARG A 5 -4.18 -8.69 1.23
C ARG A 5 -2.95 -8.76 0.34
N LYS A 6 -3.06 -8.30 -0.92
CA LYS A 6 -1.92 -8.24 -1.84
C LYS A 6 -0.84 -7.26 -1.37
N LEU A 7 -1.23 -6.10 -0.82
CA LEU A 7 -0.27 -5.16 -0.23
C LEU A 7 0.52 -5.78 0.93
N LYS A 8 -0.16 -6.49 1.85
CA LYS A 8 0.51 -7.19 2.96
C LYS A 8 1.43 -8.30 2.48
N ALA A 9 1.06 -9.05 1.44
CA ALA A 9 1.95 -10.04 0.85
C ALA A 9 3.25 -9.40 0.34
N LYS A 10 3.15 -8.28 -0.39
CA LYS A 10 4.33 -7.53 -0.87
C LYS A 10 5.21 -6.97 0.23
N LEU A 11 4.61 -6.49 1.33
CA LEU A 11 5.35 -6.05 2.51
C LEU A 11 6.20 -7.19 3.09
N VAL A 12 5.62 -8.38 3.22
CA VAL A 12 6.31 -9.58 3.72
C VAL A 12 7.41 -10.03 2.75
N GLU A 13 7.15 -10.04 1.44
CA GLU A 13 8.16 -10.39 0.41
C GLU A 13 9.40 -9.47 0.44
N LYS A 14 9.25 -8.24 0.94
CA LYS A 14 10.31 -7.23 1.01
C LYS A 14 10.86 -7.00 2.42
N ASP A 15 10.42 -7.79 3.39
CA ASP A 15 10.77 -7.64 4.80
C ASP A 15 10.52 -6.21 5.35
N ILE A 16 9.44 -5.58 4.86
CA ILE A 16 9.03 -4.24 5.29
C ILE A 16 7.89 -4.35 6.28
N SER A 17 8.13 -3.89 7.51
CA SER A 17 7.10 -3.82 8.53
C SER A 17 6.06 -2.72 8.23
N ILE A 18 4.88 -2.84 8.84
CA ILE A 18 3.84 -1.79 8.78
C ILE A 18 4.36 -0.45 9.34
N ILE A 19 5.30 -0.50 10.28
CA ILE A 19 5.93 0.67 10.88
C ILE A 19 6.84 1.37 9.88
N GLU A 20 7.65 0.61 9.14
CA GLU A 20 8.51 1.15 8.09
C GLU A 20 7.68 1.71 6.94
N LEU A 21 6.59 1.03 6.57
CA LEU A 21 5.62 1.57 5.61
C LEU A 21 5.11 2.96 6.04
N ALA A 22 4.78 3.14 7.33
CA ALA A 22 4.36 4.43 7.88
C ALA A 22 5.42 5.52 7.68
N ASN A 23 6.67 5.17 7.96
CA ASN A 23 7.82 6.07 7.79
C ASN A 23 8.03 6.42 6.31
N ILE A 24 7.92 5.44 5.40
CA ILE A 24 8.08 5.62 3.95
C ILE A 24 7.07 6.65 3.43
N ILE A 25 5.79 6.47 3.76
CA ILE A 25 4.74 7.38 3.27
C ILE A 25 4.67 8.68 4.08
N GLY A 26 5.27 8.72 5.27
CA GLY A 26 5.41 9.90 6.11
C GLY A 26 4.13 10.19 6.91
N ILE A 27 3.46 9.14 7.38
CA ILE A 27 2.26 9.27 8.21
C ILE A 27 2.43 8.54 9.54
N ASP A 28 1.63 8.94 10.52
CA ASP A 28 1.67 8.30 11.84
C ASP A 28 1.27 6.81 11.78
N LYS A 29 1.90 5.99 12.63
CA LYS A 29 1.68 4.54 12.69
C LYS A 29 0.21 4.19 12.92
N SER A 30 -0.48 4.91 13.82
CA SER A 30 -1.91 4.69 14.09
C SER A 30 -2.77 4.98 12.85
N THR A 31 -2.34 5.93 12.02
CA THR A 31 -3.01 6.27 10.77
C THR A 31 -2.82 5.17 9.72
N VAL A 32 -1.63 4.56 9.63
CA VAL A 32 -1.43 3.38 8.75
C VAL A 32 -2.33 2.23 9.15
N TYR A 33 -2.35 1.84 10.43
CA TYR A 33 -3.21 0.75 10.88
C TYR A 33 -4.69 1.03 10.60
N ARG A 34 -5.16 2.27 10.82
CA ARG A 34 -6.52 2.68 10.48
C ARG A 34 -6.80 2.56 8.98
N LYS A 35 -5.87 2.97 8.11
CA LYS A 35 -6.00 2.82 6.65
C LYS A 35 -6.06 1.35 6.24
N LEU A 36 -5.15 0.51 6.76
CA LEU A 36 -5.11 -0.92 6.44
C LEU A 36 -6.36 -1.66 6.92
N ASN A 37 -6.94 -1.25 8.07
CA ASN A 37 -8.15 -1.87 8.62
C ASN A 37 -9.44 -1.36 7.95
N LYS A 38 -9.44 -0.15 7.39
CA LYS A 38 -10.55 0.43 6.62
C LYS A 38 -10.36 0.24 5.11
N SER A 39 -9.97 -0.96 4.68
CA SER A 39 -9.86 -1.34 3.25
C SER A 39 -8.99 -0.41 2.38
N GLY A 40 -8.01 0.26 2.99
CA GLY A 40 -7.07 1.16 2.32
C GLY A 40 -7.66 2.49 1.87
N GLU A 41 -8.66 3.02 2.56
CA GLU A 41 -9.16 4.37 2.27
C GLU A 41 -8.05 5.43 2.37
N ASN A 42 -8.07 6.37 1.41
CA ASN A 42 -7.24 7.58 1.36
C ASN A 42 -5.74 7.36 1.07
N PHE A 43 -5.29 6.29 0.42
CA PHE A 43 -3.95 6.32 -0.19
C PHE A 43 -3.94 7.34 -1.32
N THR A 44 -3.08 8.35 -1.22
CA THR A 44 -2.90 9.35 -2.27
C THR A 44 -2.00 8.79 -3.38
N VAL A 45 -2.00 9.40 -4.56
CA VAL A 45 -1.08 9.04 -5.65
C VAL A 45 0.38 9.09 -5.19
N LYS A 46 0.73 10.07 -4.35
CA LYS A 46 2.07 10.21 -3.77
C LYS A 46 2.40 9.07 -2.81
N ASP A 47 1.44 8.59 -2.03
CA ASP A 47 1.64 7.42 -1.17
C ASP A 47 1.89 6.18 -2.02
N VAL A 48 1.08 5.96 -3.05
CA VAL A 48 1.23 4.83 -3.97
C VAL A 48 2.61 4.88 -4.64
N GLU A 49 3.04 6.04 -5.15
CA GLU A 49 4.36 6.20 -5.78
C GLU A 49 5.52 5.81 -4.83
N LYS A 50 5.46 6.27 -3.57
CA LYS A 50 6.47 5.93 -2.56
C LYS A 50 6.45 4.44 -2.22
N ILE A 51 5.27 3.85 -2.06
CA ILE A 51 5.11 2.42 -1.77
C ILE A 51 5.63 1.59 -2.93
N SER A 52 5.29 1.94 -4.17
CA SER A 52 5.75 1.27 -5.37
C SER A 52 7.27 1.25 -5.49
N LYS A 53 7.92 2.38 -5.16
CA LYS A 53 9.38 2.47 -5.13
C LYS A 53 9.98 1.60 -4.02
N ALA A 54 9.46 1.71 -2.80
CA ALA A 54 9.97 0.96 -1.65
C ALA A 54 9.81 -0.56 -1.80
N LEU A 55 8.69 -1.00 -2.36
CA LEU A 55 8.40 -2.42 -2.57
C LEU A 55 8.81 -2.94 -3.95
N SER A 56 9.42 -2.11 -4.79
CA SER A 56 9.77 -2.45 -6.18
C SER A 56 8.58 -3.08 -6.92
N LEU A 57 7.40 -2.47 -6.79
CA LEU A 57 6.17 -2.98 -7.40
C LEU A 57 6.21 -2.82 -8.92
N THR A 58 5.75 -3.85 -9.61
CA THR A 58 5.51 -3.79 -11.05
C THR A 58 4.22 -3.04 -11.37
N TYR A 59 4.02 -2.68 -12.64
CA TYR A 59 2.75 -2.08 -13.08
C TYR A 59 1.55 -3.00 -12.79
N GLU A 60 1.73 -4.32 -12.94
CA GLU A 60 0.70 -5.30 -12.61
C GLU A 60 0.40 -5.30 -11.11
N ASP A 61 1.43 -5.33 -10.26
CA ASP A 61 1.25 -5.24 -8.80
C ASP A 61 0.51 -3.96 -8.40
N ILE A 62 0.84 -2.82 -9.01
CA ILE A 62 0.20 -1.54 -8.73
C ILE A 62 -1.29 -1.60 -9.08
N ASN A 63 -1.62 -2.12 -10.27
CA ASN A 63 -3.01 -2.26 -10.71
C ASN A 63 -3.79 -3.22 -9.80
N ASP A 64 -3.20 -4.36 -9.49
CA ASP A 64 -3.78 -5.37 -8.63
C ASP A 64 -4.00 -4.90 -7.19
N ILE A 65 -3.07 -4.10 -6.66
CA ILE A 65 -3.13 -3.62 -5.28
C ILE A 65 -4.04 -2.40 -5.17
N PHE A 66 -3.86 -1.39 -6.02
CA PHE A 66 -4.50 -0.08 -5.82
C PHE A 66 -5.71 0.17 -6.74
N PHE A 67 -5.82 -0.56 -7.86
CA PHE A 67 -6.80 -0.30 -8.91
C PHE A 67 -7.73 -1.48 -9.25
N THR A 68 -7.79 -2.53 -8.42
CA THR A 68 -8.65 -3.74 -8.58
C THR A 68 -10.14 -3.45 -8.90
N ASN A 69 -10.65 -2.25 -8.61
CA ASN A 69 -12.06 -1.87 -8.85
C ASN A 69 -12.27 -0.91 -10.04
N VAL A 70 -11.29 -0.71 -10.91
CA VAL A 70 -11.53 -0.05 -12.21
C VAL A 70 -12.18 -1.09 -13.11
N VAL A 71 -13.52 -1.14 -13.05
CA VAL A 71 -14.35 -1.90 -13.99
C VAL A 71 -14.20 -1.28 -15.38
N ALA A 72 -14.09 -2.15 -16.39
CA ALA A 72 -14.09 -1.82 -17.81
C ALA A 72 -15.29 -0.96 -18.23
#